data_AF-A0AAI9DGK6-F1
#
_entry.id   AF-A0AAI9DGK6-F1
#
_cell.length_a   1.000
_cell.length_b   1.000
_cell.length_c   1.000
_cell.angle_alpha   90.00
_cell.angle_beta   90.00
_cell.angle_gamma   90.00
#
_symmetry.space_group_name_H-M   'P 1'
#
loop_
_entity.id
_entity.type
_entity.pdbx_description
1 polymer ?
#
loop_
_entity_poly.entity_id
_entity_poly.type
_entity_poly.pdbx_seq_one_letter_code
_entity_poly.pdbx_strand_id
1 'polypeptide(L)'
;MNKTKPPRLDVPSGSALANQPQASGIDIYEAIANRKLYSGLVFTCQIANLPEGTFQVTQFDLHEGLSELFTLTIQAVSPLPNIDFKRVLGDKCSLTVMREGIVTRKIEGLLASVEQGNTDGVKTWYQFVIRPEMWV
;
A
#
# COMPACT_ATOMS: atom_id res chain seq x y z
N MET A 1 45.80 -61.42 -35.42
CA MET A 1 45.98 -60.78 -34.10
C MET A 1 44.66 -60.09 -33.75
N ASN A 2 43.68 -60.83 -33.24
CA ASN A 2 42.34 -60.30 -32.94
C ASN A 2 42.18 -60.21 -31.43
N LYS A 3 42.20 -58.99 -30.87
CA LYS A 3 41.87 -58.76 -29.46
C LYS A 3 40.49 -58.10 -29.38
N THR A 4 39.55 -58.84 -28.81
CA THR A 4 38.13 -58.49 -28.64
C THR A 4 37.98 -57.30 -27.68
N LYS A 5 37.17 -56.31 -28.08
CA LYS A 5 36.85 -55.11 -27.30
C LYS A 5 36.04 -55.48 -26.04
N PRO A 6 36.35 -54.92 -24.85
CA PRO A 6 35.62 -55.25 -23.63
C PRO A 6 34.19 -54.67 -23.61
N PRO A 7 33.25 -55.28 -22.87
CA PRO A 7 31.86 -54.82 -22.80
C PRO A 7 31.75 -53.47 -22.07
N ARG A 8 30.84 -52.60 -22.54
CA ARG A 8 30.48 -51.34 -21.86
C ARG A 8 29.58 -51.66 -20.66
N LEU A 9 29.89 -51.07 -19.51
CA LEU A 9 28.99 -51.02 -18.35
C LEU A 9 27.90 -49.97 -18.64
N ASP A 10 26.64 -50.36 -18.53
CA ASP A 10 25.52 -49.43 -18.65
C ASP A 10 25.45 -48.52 -17.43
N VAL A 11 25.44 -47.20 -17.66
CA VAL A 11 25.27 -46.19 -16.61
C VAL A 11 23.77 -46.11 -16.29
N PRO A 12 23.34 -46.24 -15.02
CA PRO A 12 21.95 -46.10 -14.67
C PRO A 12 21.53 -44.63 -14.85
N SER A 13 20.51 -44.39 -15.66
CA SER A 13 19.82 -43.10 -15.73
C SER A 13 18.99 -42.94 -14.46
N GLY A 14 19.55 -42.23 -13.47
CA GLY A 14 18.92 -41.97 -12.18
C GLY A 14 18.98 -40.48 -11.85
N SER A 15 17.87 -39.80 -12.07
CA SER A 15 17.57 -38.44 -11.61
C SER A 15 17.62 -38.33 -10.09
N ALA A 16 18.64 -37.66 -9.54
CA ALA A 16 18.65 -37.19 -8.16
C ALA A 16 19.66 -36.04 -7.96
N LEU A 17 19.33 -34.86 -8.52
CA LEU A 17 19.81 -33.58 -7.99
C LEU A 17 18.58 -32.80 -7.56
N ALA A 18 18.00 -33.20 -6.42
CA ALA A 18 16.93 -32.48 -5.77
C ALA A 18 17.52 -31.34 -4.93
N ASN A 19 17.13 -30.11 -5.30
CA ASN A 19 16.99 -28.93 -4.44
C ASN A 19 18.16 -28.55 -3.53
N GLN A 20 19.12 -27.79 -4.09
CA GLN A 20 19.69 -26.69 -3.32
C GLN A 20 18.64 -25.55 -3.28
N PRO A 21 18.37 -24.92 -2.13
CA PRO A 21 17.65 -23.66 -2.13
C PRO A 21 18.53 -22.62 -2.82
N GLN A 22 18.28 -22.40 -4.10
CA GLN A 22 18.72 -21.20 -4.80
C GLN A 22 18.11 -20.05 -4.02
N ALA A 23 18.94 -19.21 -3.40
CA ALA A 23 18.48 -17.95 -2.84
C ALA A 23 17.75 -17.23 -3.97
N SER A 24 16.42 -17.18 -3.88
CA SER A 24 15.58 -16.55 -4.88
C SER A 24 15.94 -15.07 -4.87
N GLY A 25 16.79 -14.68 -5.83
CA GLY A 25 17.05 -13.28 -6.13
C GLY A 25 15.69 -12.61 -6.32
N ILE A 26 15.48 -11.50 -5.63
CA ILE A 26 14.26 -10.72 -5.74
C ILE A 26 14.02 -10.46 -7.24
N ASP A 27 12.89 -10.94 -7.77
CA ASP A 27 12.52 -10.64 -9.16
C ASP A 27 12.15 -9.15 -9.23
N ILE A 28 13.12 -8.36 -9.66
CA ILE A 28 13.01 -6.91 -9.80
C ILE A 28 11.91 -6.53 -10.79
N TYR A 29 11.58 -7.39 -11.77
CA TYR A 29 10.55 -7.11 -12.75
C TYR A 29 9.16 -7.25 -12.15
N GLU A 30 8.95 -8.27 -11.32
CA GLU A 30 7.70 -8.42 -10.57
C GLU A 30 7.51 -7.29 -9.54
N ALA A 31 8.60 -6.85 -8.89
CA ALA A 31 8.58 -5.73 -7.96
C ALA A 31 8.29 -4.37 -8.66
N ILE A 32 8.86 -4.14 -9.84
CA ILE A 32 8.63 -2.93 -10.65
C ILE A 32 7.22 -2.95 -11.27
N ALA A 33 6.80 -4.08 -11.85
CA ALA A 33 5.50 -4.23 -12.52
C ALA A 33 4.32 -4.13 -11.55
N ASN A 34 4.48 -4.67 -10.33
CA ASN A 34 3.47 -4.54 -9.26
C ASN A 34 3.57 -3.21 -8.50
N ARG A 35 4.33 -2.23 -8.99
CA ARG A 35 4.53 -0.91 -8.34
C ARG A 35 4.95 -1.04 -6.86
N LYS A 36 5.65 -2.13 -6.52
CA LYS A 36 6.18 -2.39 -5.18
C LYS A 36 7.51 -1.68 -4.96
N LEU A 37 7.61 -0.46 -5.49
CA LEU A 37 8.72 0.46 -5.25
C LEU A 37 8.17 1.72 -4.59
N TYR A 38 7.34 1.56 -3.56
CA TYR A 38 7.20 2.60 -2.55
C TYR A 38 8.51 2.66 -1.77
N SER A 39 9.58 3.17 -2.40
CA SER A 39 10.85 3.41 -1.74
C SER A 39 10.70 4.58 -0.79
N GLY A 40 11.34 4.50 0.37
CA GLY A 40 11.22 5.52 1.41
C GLY A 40 9.92 5.46 2.20
N LEU A 41 9.50 6.62 2.71
CA LEU A 41 8.33 6.79 3.57
C LEU A 41 7.17 7.34 2.74
N VAL A 42 6.07 6.59 2.70
CA VAL A 42 4.89 6.91 1.88
C VAL A 42 3.64 6.97 2.76
N PHE A 43 2.79 7.95 2.47
CA PHE A 43 1.52 8.16 3.15
C PHE A 43 0.40 8.12 2.11
N THR A 44 -0.60 7.28 2.35
CA THR A 44 -1.79 7.21 1.51
C THR A 44 -3.03 7.33 2.39
N CYS A 45 -4.10 7.89 1.84
CA CYS A 45 -5.40 7.90 2.50
C CYS A 45 -6.45 7.25 1.62
N GLN A 46 -7.42 6.60 2.27
CA GLN A 46 -8.61 6.05 1.64
C GLN A 46 -9.81 6.72 2.29
N ILE A 47 -10.62 7.40 1.48
CA ILE A 47 -11.80 8.13 1.94
C ILE A 47 -13.04 7.39 1.44
N ALA A 48 -13.79 6.78 2.36
CA ALA A 48 -14.94 5.94 2.05
C ALA A 48 -14.62 4.92 0.95
N ASN A 49 -15.53 4.75 -0.01
CA ASN A 49 -15.37 3.88 -1.16
C ASN A 49 -14.89 4.64 -2.42
N LEU A 50 -14.27 5.81 -2.27
CA LEU A 50 -13.70 6.53 -3.41
C LEU A 50 -12.51 5.74 -3.98
N PRO A 51 -12.19 5.88 -5.29
CA PRO A 51 -11.05 5.16 -5.87
C PRO A 51 -9.74 5.42 -5.12
N GLU A 52 -8.90 4.39 -4.98
CA GLU A 52 -7.57 4.55 -4.41
C GLU A 52 -6.76 5.60 -5.16
N GLY A 53 -5.97 6.40 -4.44
CA GLY A 53 -5.18 7.48 -5.05
C GLY A 53 -5.99 8.70 -5.51
N THR A 54 -7.30 8.77 -5.20
CA THR A 54 -8.11 9.99 -5.42
C THR A 54 -7.49 11.20 -4.75
N PHE A 55 -6.89 11.01 -3.58
CA PHE A 55 -6.26 12.05 -2.78
C PHE A 55 -4.78 11.75 -2.56
N GLN A 56 -3.95 12.76 -2.82
CA GLN A 56 -2.55 12.78 -2.45
C GLN A 56 -2.40 13.50 -1.11
N VAL A 57 -1.91 12.79 -0.09
CA VAL A 57 -1.67 13.36 1.25
C VAL A 57 -0.54 14.38 1.18
N THR A 58 -0.77 15.58 1.72
CA THR A 58 0.24 16.65 1.82
C THR A 58 0.71 16.85 3.26
N GLN A 59 -0.19 16.73 4.22
CA GLN A 59 0.10 16.80 5.66
C GLN A 59 -0.92 15.96 6.42
N PHE A 60 -0.54 15.47 7.60
CA PHE A 60 -1.50 14.94 8.56
C PHE A 60 -1.02 15.20 9.99
N ASP A 61 -1.97 15.28 10.90
CA ASP A 61 -1.77 15.45 12.33
C ASP A 61 -2.62 14.42 13.08
N LEU A 62 -2.00 13.60 13.92
CA LEU A 62 -2.68 12.59 14.73
C LEU A 62 -2.54 12.94 16.22
N HIS A 63 -3.66 13.21 16.87
CA HIS A 63 -3.74 13.33 18.32
C HIS A 63 -4.34 12.06 18.92
N GLU A 64 -3.58 11.36 19.77
CA GLU A 64 -4.00 10.13 20.43
C GLU A 64 -3.44 10.04 21.85
N GLY A 65 -4.18 9.38 22.74
CA GLY A 65 -3.83 9.24 24.15
C GLY A 65 -4.49 8.01 24.78
N LEU A 66 -3.94 7.54 25.90
CA LEU A 66 -4.54 6.43 26.64
C LEU A 66 -5.90 6.87 27.21
N SER A 67 -6.94 6.09 26.95
CA SER A 67 -8.33 6.41 27.34
C SER A 67 -8.90 7.68 26.70
N GLU A 68 -8.33 8.11 25.57
CA GLU A 68 -8.84 9.23 24.77
C GLU A 68 -9.23 8.76 23.37
N LEU A 69 -10.29 9.36 22.80
CA LEU A 69 -10.63 9.14 21.40
C LEU A 69 -9.67 9.94 20.51
N PHE A 70 -9.01 9.26 19.57
CA PHE A 70 -8.08 9.94 18.68
C PHE A 70 -8.78 10.94 17.75
N THR A 71 -8.01 11.91 17.26
CA THR A 71 -8.39 12.75 16.12
C THR A 71 -7.29 12.70 15.08
N LEU A 72 -7.65 12.36 13.85
CA LEU A 72 -6.74 12.39 12.72
C LEU A 72 -7.21 13.47 11.74
N THR A 73 -6.38 14.49 11.54
CA THR A 73 -6.60 15.51 10.51
C THR A 73 -5.69 15.19 9.33
N ILE A 74 -6.24 15.12 8.12
CA ILE A 74 -5.48 14.92 6.87
C ILE A 74 -5.71 16.12 5.97
N GLN A 75 -4.64 16.75 5.52
CA GLN A 75 -4.66 17.66 4.38
C GLN A 75 -4.23 16.88 3.13
N ALA A 76 -4.97 17.05 2.05
CA ALA A 76 -4.71 16.35 0.81
C ALA A 76 -5.11 17.20 -0.40
N VAL A 77 -4.63 16.79 -1.57
CA VAL A 77 -4.97 17.41 -2.85
C VAL A 77 -5.53 16.37 -3.81
N SER A 78 -6.47 16.78 -4.65
CA SER A 78 -7.03 15.95 -5.73
C SER A 78 -7.18 16.75 -7.02
N PRO A 79 -7.01 16.13 -8.20
CA PRO A 79 -7.40 16.77 -9.45
C PRO A 79 -8.93 16.90 -9.60
N LEU A 80 -9.73 16.25 -8.75
CA LEU A 80 -11.18 16.32 -8.78
C LEU A 80 -11.66 17.52 -7.95
N PRO A 81 -12.31 18.53 -8.56
CA PRO A 81 -12.76 19.73 -7.83
C PRO A 81 -14.20 19.61 -7.29
N ASN A 82 -14.93 18.55 -7.63
CA ASN A 82 -16.32 18.40 -7.22
C ASN A 82 -16.62 16.94 -6.87
N ILE A 83 -16.44 16.61 -5.59
CA ILE A 83 -16.69 15.28 -5.02
C ILE A 83 -17.95 15.39 -4.15
N ASP A 84 -18.91 14.48 -4.33
CA ASP A 84 -20.16 14.48 -3.55
C ASP A 84 -19.93 13.90 -2.14
N PHE A 85 -19.43 14.75 -1.25
CA PHE A 85 -19.13 14.34 0.12
C PHE A 85 -20.37 14.11 0.98
N LYS A 86 -21.57 14.53 0.55
CA LYS A 86 -22.80 14.29 1.33
C LYS A 86 -23.07 12.80 1.51
N ARG A 87 -22.58 11.98 0.58
CA ARG A 87 -22.76 10.52 0.58
C ARG A 87 -21.67 9.75 1.31
N VAL A 88 -20.57 10.41 1.68
CA VAL A 88 -19.38 9.75 2.24
C VAL A 88 -19.07 10.20 3.66
N LEU A 89 -19.80 11.21 4.18
CA LEU A 89 -19.71 11.60 5.58
C LEU A 89 -20.20 10.46 6.48
N GLY A 90 -19.44 10.14 7.52
CA GLY A 90 -19.71 9.01 8.42
C GLY A 90 -19.20 7.66 7.91
N ASP A 91 -18.67 7.57 6.69
CA ASP A 91 -18.12 6.32 6.16
C ASP A 91 -16.68 6.05 6.63
N LYS A 92 -16.27 4.78 6.51
CA LYS A 92 -14.93 4.31 6.88
C LYS A 92 -13.85 5.00 6.06
N CYS A 93 -12.84 5.51 6.74
CA CYS A 93 -11.68 6.16 6.16
C CYS A 93 -10.39 5.68 6.85
N SER A 94 -9.27 5.83 6.16
CA SER A 94 -7.98 5.48 6.75
C SER A 94 -6.80 6.31 6.26
N LEU A 95 -5.78 6.38 7.10
CA LEU A 95 -4.41 6.77 6.73
C LEU A 95 -3.51 5.54 6.86
N THR A 96 -2.77 5.24 5.80
CA THR A 96 -1.77 4.18 5.78
C THR A 96 -0.38 4.78 5.68
N VAL A 97 0.51 4.38 6.60
CA VAL A 97 1.92 4.72 6.61
C VAL A 97 2.70 3.50 6.15
N MET A 98 3.55 3.69 5.14
CA MET A 98 4.39 2.64 4.58
C MET A 98 5.86 3.05 4.59
N ARG A 99 6.75 2.11 4.90
CA ARG A 99 8.20 2.27 4.78
C ARG A 99 8.74 1.15 3.90
N GLU A 100 9.45 1.51 2.83
CA GLU A 100 9.97 0.55 1.84
C GLU A 100 8.88 -0.42 1.33
N GLY A 101 7.67 0.12 1.09
CA GLY A 101 6.50 -0.65 0.64
C GLY A 101 5.89 -1.59 1.67
N ILE A 102 6.36 -1.59 2.91
CA ILE A 102 5.78 -2.35 4.01
C ILE A 102 4.89 -1.42 4.84
N VAL A 103 3.64 -1.81 5.07
CA VAL A 103 2.72 -1.08 5.96
C VAL A 103 3.26 -1.14 7.38
N THR A 104 3.63 0.01 7.93
CA THR A 104 4.12 0.14 9.31
C THR A 104 3.02 0.51 10.28
N ARG A 105 2.02 1.27 9.81
CA ARG A 105 0.88 1.69 10.61
C ARG A 105 -0.33 1.97 9.71
N LYS A 106 -1.52 1.58 10.18
CA LYS A 106 -2.80 1.97 9.60
C LYS A 106 -3.67 2.56 10.70
N ILE A 107 -4.24 3.74 10.44
CA ILE A 107 -5.21 4.39 11.32
C ILE A 107 -6.55 4.35 10.60
N GLU A 108 -7.55 3.72 11.22
CA GLU A 108 -8.89 3.55 10.65
C GLU A 108 -9.92 4.23 11.54
N GLY A 109 -10.91 4.86 10.91
CA GLY A 109 -11.99 5.56 11.59
C GLY A 109 -13.11 5.94 10.62
N LEU A 110 -13.95 6.88 11.04
CA LEU A 110 -15.06 7.41 10.25
C LEU A 110 -14.75 8.84 9.83
N LEU A 111 -15.23 9.24 8.64
CA LEU A 111 -15.16 10.61 8.17
C LEU A 111 -16.10 11.50 8.98
N ALA A 112 -15.54 12.23 9.94
CA ALA A 112 -16.30 13.11 10.82
C ALA A 112 -16.60 14.46 10.17
N SER A 113 -15.66 15.00 9.38
CA SER A 113 -15.86 16.21 8.61
C SER A 113 -14.95 16.26 7.38
N VAL A 114 -15.36 17.10 6.43
CA VAL A 114 -14.57 17.44 5.26
C VAL A 114 -14.73 18.91 4.95
N GLU A 115 -13.63 19.54 4.58
CA GLU A 115 -13.59 20.90 4.06
C GLU A 115 -12.91 20.87 2.68
N GLN A 116 -13.57 21.48 1.70
CA GLN A 116 -12.99 21.72 0.39
C GLN A 116 -12.41 23.13 0.38
N GLY A 117 -11.11 23.23 0.16
CA GLY A 117 -10.38 24.48 0.05
C GLY A 117 -10.29 24.98 -1.40
N ASN A 118 -9.26 25.77 -1.66
CA ASN A 118 -9.05 26.41 -2.95
C ASN A 118 -8.64 25.42 -4.05
N THR A 119 -8.93 25.80 -5.31
CA THR A 119 -8.45 25.13 -6.52
C THR A 119 -7.41 26.02 -7.20
N ASP A 120 -6.19 25.51 -7.42
CA ASP A 120 -5.09 26.27 -8.06
C ASP A 120 -5.12 26.22 -9.61
N GLY A 121 -6.22 25.70 -10.18
CA GLY A 121 -6.41 25.45 -11.61
C GLY A 121 -6.10 24.02 -12.04
N VAL A 122 -5.35 23.25 -11.24
CA VAL A 122 -5.01 21.85 -11.52
C VAL A 122 -5.47 20.93 -10.39
N LYS A 123 -5.28 21.34 -9.14
CA LYS A 123 -5.59 20.57 -7.94
C LYS A 123 -6.48 21.38 -7.01
N THR A 124 -7.35 20.65 -6.32
CA THR A 124 -8.22 21.17 -5.26
C THR A 124 -7.73 20.63 -3.93
N TRP A 125 -7.67 21.51 -2.93
CA TRP A 125 -7.27 21.17 -1.58
C TRP A 125 -8.45 20.66 -0.76
N TYR A 126 -8.19 19.68 0.08
CA TYR A 126 -9.17 19.08 0.98
C TYR A 126 -8.57 18.88 2.37
N GLN A 127 -9.39 19.08 3.39
CA GLN A 127 -9.09 18.71 4.76
C GLN A 127 -10.12 17.69 5.24
N PHE A 128 -9.67 16.58 5.79
CA PHE A 128 -10.50 15.53 6.37
C PHE A 128 -10.25 15.43 7.86
N VAL A 129 -11.31 15.28 8.65
CA VAL A 129 -11.21 14.88 10.05
C VAL A 129 -11.75 13.48 10.19
N ILE A 130 -10.93 12.58 10.72
CA ILE A 130 -11.23 11.18 10.96
C ILE A 130 -11.25 10.92 12.46
N ARG A 131 -12.29 10.22 12.93
CA ARG A 131 -12.54 9.90 14.34
C ARG A 131 -12.78 8.40 14.50
N PRO A 132 -12.52 7.79 15.68
CA PRO A 132 -12.82 6.38 15.92
C PRO A 132 -14.33 6.10 15.84
N GLU A 133 -14.71 4.86 15.53
CA GLU A 133 -16.13 4.43 15.45
C GLU A 133 -16.90 4.69 16.77
N MET A 134 -16.22 4.67 17.92
CA MET A 134 -16.81 4.95 19.24
C MET A 134 -17.24 6.42 19.46
N TRP A 135 -17.02 7.30 18.48
CA TRP A 135 -17.37 8.72 18.59
C TRP A 135 -18.87 9.01 18.36
N VAL A 136 -19.57 8.13 17.64
CA VAL A 136 -20.98 8.29 17.23
C VAL A 136 -21.97 7.55 18.12
#